data_AF-A0A0B1SDF6-F1
#
_entry.id   AF-A0A0B1SDF6-F1
#
_cell.length_a   1.000
_cell.length_b   1.000
_cell.length_c   1.000
_cell.angle_alpha   90.00
_cell.angle_beta   90.00
_cell.angle_gamma   90.00
#
_symmetry.space_group_name_H-M   'P 1'
#
loop_
_entity.id
_entity.type
_entity.pdbx_description
1 polymer ?
#
loop_
_entity_poly.entity_id
_entity_poly.type
_entity_poly.pdbx_seq_one_letter_code
_entity_poly.pdbx_strand_id
1 'polypeptide(L)'
;VTQKLIHNAETASLFVRVQIAKCILRFLNSRDMSIQQAALEILGRVADWSAVCRVELCASTAIDICLQLIPHGDLLTQKLCVSLLRILSCEEQAREQIRIYDGVPVLVGLLSVRNPRLQWHVAWSLAQLAEDVETSVE
;
A
#
# COMPACT_ATOMS: atom_id res chain seq x y z
N VAL A 1 0.82 -10.07 -16.02
CA VAL A 1 2.24 -10.28 -16.44
C VAL A 1 3.20 -10.08 -15.26
N THR A 2 3.02 -9.01 -14.48
CA THR A 2 3.81 -8.66 -13.29
C THR A 2 3.84 -9.75 -12.22
N GLN A 3 2.72 -10.46 -11.99
CA GLN A 3 2.64 -11.61 -11.07
C GLN A 3 3.57 -12.78 -11.45
N LYS A 4 3.92 -12.93 -12.74
CA LYS A 4 4.90 -13.94 -13.18
C LYS A 4 6.34 -13.48 -12.99
N LEU A 5 6.59 -12.17 -12.96
CA LEU A 5 7.94 -11.60 -12.89
C LEU A 5 8.41 -11.37 -11.45
N ILE A 6 7.52 -10.92 -10.55
CA ILE A 6 7.82 -10.72 -9.13
C ILE A 6 7.09 -11.78 -8.32
N HIS A 7 7.75 -12.91 -8.11
CA HIS A 7 7.16 -14.07 -7.43
C HIS A 7 8.07 -14.70 -6.37
N ASN A 8 9.27 -14.13 -6.16
CA ASN A 8 10.20 -14.54 -5.11
C ASN A 8 11.11 -13.37 -4.70
N ALA A 9 11.84 -13.55 -3.59
CA ALA A 9 12.75 -12.54 -3.07
C ALA A 9 13.91 -12.18 -4.03
N GLU A 10 14.39 -13.14 -4.83
CA GLU A 10 15.50 -12.92 -5.77
C GLU A 10 15.10 -11.97 -6.91
N THR A 11 13.96 -12.24 -7.56
CA THR A 11 13.41 -11.36 -8.60
C THR A 11 13.09 -9.98 -8.04
N ALA A 12 12.46 -9.90 -6.86
CA ALA A 12 12.21 -8.62 -6.19
C ALA A 12 13.50 -7.84 -5.91
N SER A 13 14.59 -8.49 -5.50
CA SER A 13 15.89 -7.86 -5.28
C SER A 13 16.47 -7.26 -6.57
N LEU A 14 16.36 -7.96 -7.71
CA LEU A 14 16.75 -7.41 -9.01
C LEU A 14 15.97 -6.13 -9.35
N PHE A 15 14.67 -6.12 -9.07
CA PHE A 15 13.79 -4.98 -9.29
C PHE A 15 14.12 -3.78 -8.39
N VAL A 16 14.51 -4.02 -7.14
CA VAL A 16 15.01 -2.98 -6.23
C VAL A 16 16.33 -2.41 -6.71
N ARG A 17 17.26 -3.25 -7.17
CA ARG A 17 18.56 -2.81 -7.71
C ARG A 17 18.41 -1.87 -8.90
N VAL A 18 17.41 -2.08 -9.76
CA VAL A 18 17.12 -1.19 -10.89
C VAL A 18 16.17 -0.05 -10.54
N GLN A 19 15.86 0.16 -9.25
CA GLN A 19 15.02 1.25 -8.76
C GLN A 19 13.63 1.29 -9.43
N ILE A 20 13.05 0.11 -9.68
CA ILE A 20 11.76 0.04 -10.38
C ILE A 20 10.66 0.70 -9.55
N ALA A 21 10.69 0.59 -8.22
CA ALA A 21 9.67 1.18 -7.35
C ALA A 21 9.60 2.69 -7.54
N LYS A 22 10.75 3.37 -7.52
CA LYS A 22 10.86 4.81 -7.82
C LYS A 22 10.33 5.16 -9.21
N CYS A 23 10.61 4.33 -10.20
CA CYS A 23 10.08 4.51 -11.54
C CYS A 23 8.57 4.31 -11.61
N ILE A 24 8.00 3.40 -10.82
CA ILE A 24 6.59 3.04 -10.88
C ILE A 24 5.73 4.00 -10.04
N LEU A 25 6.28 4.60 -8.99
CA LEU A 25 5.59 5.60 -8.15
C LEU A 25 4.96 6.73 -8.97
N ARG A 26 5.62 7.19 -10.04
CA ARG A 26 5.09 8.26 -10.90
C ARG A 26 3.78 7.89 -11.60
N PHE A 27 3.48 6.60 -11.74
CA PHE A 27 2.26 6.11 -12.39
C PHE A 27 1.08 5.97 -11.42
N LEU A 28 1.28 6.16 -10.10
CA LEU A 28 0.17 6.19 -9.15
C LEU A 28 -0.79 7.36 -9.36
N ASN A 29 -0.32 8.44 -9.99
CA ASN A 29 -1.14 9.61 -10.36
C ASN A 29 -1.61 9.57 -11.83
N SER A 30 -1.52 8.40 -12.49
CA SER A 30 -1.98 8.24 -13.86
C SER A 30 -3.50 8.43 -13.94
N ARG A 31 -3.98 9.20 -14.93
CA ARG A 31 -5.41 9.31 -15.24
C ARG A 31 -6.01 8.02 -15.80
N ASP A 32 -5.15 7.17 -16.38
CA ASP A 32 -5.56 5.83 -16.80
C ASP A 32 -5.56 4.91 -15.57
N MET A 33 -6.78 4.51 -15.17
CA MET A 33 -7.03 3.63 -14.04
C MET A 33 -6.32 2.28 -14.16
N SER A 34 -6.19 1.74 -15.39
CA SER A 34 -5.51 0.45 -15.61
C SER A 34 -4.01 0.57 -15.32
N ILE A 35 -3.40 1.69 -15.75
CA ILE A 35 -1.99 1.98 -15.47
C ILE A 35 -1.77 2.21 -13.97
N GLN A 36 -2.66 2.96 -13.32
CA GLN A 36 -2.60 3.22 -11.88
C GLN A 36 -2.72 1.92 -11.07
N GLN A 37 -3.69 1.07 -11.40
CA GLN A 37 -3.89 -0.22 -10.75
C GLN A 37 -2.71 -1.16 -10.98
N ALA A 38 -2.16 -1.21 -12.20
CA ALA A 38 -0.95 -1.98 -12.49
C ALA A 38 0.26 -1.49 -11.69
N ALA A 39 0.40 -0.17 -11.51
CA ALA A 39 1.45 0.42 -10.70
C ALA A 39 1.32 0.02 -9.22
N LEU A 40 0.13 0.13 -8.63
CA LEU A 40 -0.14 -0.33 -7.27
C LEU A 40 0.16 -1.83 -7.09
N GLU A 41 -0.21 -2.65 -8.07
CA GLU A 41 0.03 -4.10 -8.03
C GLU A 41 1.53 -4.44 -8.08
N ILE A 42 2.32 -3.72 -8.90
CA ILE A 42 3.77 -3.89 -8.96
C ILE A 42 4.41 -3.48 -7.63
N LEU A 43 4.09 -2.29 -7.12
CA LEU A 43 4.66 -1.77 -5.88
C LEU A 43 4.34 -2.68 -4.70
N GLY A 44 3.08 -3.12 -4.59
CA GLY A 44 2.66 -4.08 -3.57
C GLY A 44 3.49 -5.36 -3.61
N ARG A 45 3.76 -5.92 -4.78
CA ARG A 45 4.57 -7.15 -4.90
C ARG A 45 6.04 -6.95 -4.54
N VAL A 46 6.67 -5.88 -5.01
CA VAL A 46 8.09 -5.65 -4.69
C VAL A 46 8.25 -5.37 -3.18
N ALA A 47 7.33 -4.62 -2.59
CA ALA A 47 7.28 -4.35 -1.15
C ALA A 47 7.06 -5.60 -0.30
N ASP A 48 6.21 -6.53 -0.73
CA ASP A 48 5.93 -7.78 -0.01
C ASP A 48 7.20 -8.64 0.15
N TRP A 49 8.03 -8.69 -0.89
CA TRP A 49 9.25 -9.51 -0.93
C TRP A 49 10.54 -8.79 -0.52
N SER A 50 10.54 -7.45 -0.41
CA SER A 50 11.76 -6.68 -0.12
C SER A 50 11.53 -5.61 0.94
N ALA A 51 12.18 -5.80 2.09
CA ALA A 51 12.21 -4.80 3.17
C ALA A 51 12.84 -3.47 2.72
N VAL A 52 13.88 -3.52 1.88
CA VAL A 52 14.50 -2.31 1.31
C VAL A 52 13.47 -1.52 0.51
N CYS A 53 12.68 -2.20 -0.33
CA CYS A 53 11.61 -1.54 -1.08
C CYS A 53 10.53 -0.95 -0.17
N ARG A 54 10.17 -1.62 0.94
CA ARG A 54 9.19 -1.06 1.89
C ARG A 54 9.69 0.23 2.49
N VAL A 55 10.91 0.25 3.01
CA VAL A 55 11.51 1.45 3.60
C VAL A 55 11.57 2.60 2.58
N GLU A 56 12.02 2.31 1.35
CA GLU A 56 12.01 3.30 0.25
C GLU A 56 10.61 3.86 -0.04
N LEU A 57 9.58 3.01 -0.02
CA LEU A 57 8.20 3.42 -0.25
C LEU A 57 7.61 4.22 0.91
N CYS A 58 7.95 3.90 2.16
CA CYS A 58 7.53 4.68 3.34
C CYS A 58 8.14 6.09 3.33
N ALA A 59 9.35 6.23 2.79
CA ALA A 59 9.99 7.53 2.57
C ALA A 59 9.48 8.29 1.34
N SER A 60 8.49 7.75 0.62
CA SER A 60 7.93 8.35 -0.60
C SER A 60 6.50 8.85 -0.40
N THR A 61 5.88 9.35 -1.47
CA THR A 61 4.47 9.80 -1.46
C THR A 61 3.46 8.64 -1.58
N ALA A 62 3.91 7.38 -1.54
CA ALA A 62 3.04 6.21 -1.74
C ALA A 62 1.84 6.15 -0.78
N ILE A 63 2.08 6.45 0.50
CA ILE A 63 1.06 6.36 1.56
C ILE A 63 -0.01 7.44 1.36
N ASP A 64 0.42 8.69 1.22
CA ASP A 64 -0.46 9.84 0.94
C ASP A 64 -1.31 9.59 -0.32
N ILE A 65 -0.69 9.19 -1.43
CA ILE A 65 -1.42 8.87 -2.67
C ILE A 65 -2.44 7.75 -2.44
N CYS A 66 -2.08 6.68 -1.72
CA CYS A 66 -3.03 5.60 -1.44
C CYS A 66 -4.23 6.08 -0.63
N LEU A 67 -4.02 6.91 0.40
CA LEU A 67 -5.09 7.46 1.22
C LEU A 67 -6.00 8.40 0.42
N GLN A 68 -5.45 9.19 -0.49
CA GLN A 68 -6.24 10.03 -1.41
C GLN A 68 -7.02 9.22 -2.44
N LEU A 69 -6.47 8.10 -2.92
CA LEU A 69 -7.12 7.25 -3.93
C LEU A 69 -8.27 6.42 -3.35
N ILE A 70 -8.21 6.02 -2.08
CA ILE A 70 -9.21 5.12 -1.47
C ILE A 70 -10.66 5.67 -1.55
N PRO A 71 -10.95 6.93 -1.17
CA PRO A 71 -12.31 7.47 -1.18
C PRO A 71 -12.92 7.59 -2.59
N HIS A 72 -12.08 7.70 -3.62
CA HIS A 72 -12.50 7.97 -5.00
C HIS A 72 -12.32 6.77 -5.95
N GLY A 73 -11.58 5.75 -5.51
CA GLY A 73 -11.25 4.57 -6.29
C GLY A 73 -12.41 3.58 -6.38
N ASP A 74 -12.42 2.81 -7.47
CA ASP A 74 -13.24 1.61 -7.57
C ASP A 74 -12.78 0.53 -6.57
N LEU A 75 -13.56 -0.55 -6.45
CA LEU A 75 -13.28 -1.63 -5.50
C LEU A 75 -11.89 -2.26 -5.68
N LEU A 76 -11.40 -2.34 -6.93
CA LEU A 76 -10.07 -2.89 -7.21
C LEU A 76 -8.98 -1.92 -6.73
N THR A 77 -9.11 -0.63 -7.02
CA THR A 77 -8.19 0.41 -6.55
C THR A 77 -8.15 0.45 -5.03
N GLN A 78 -9.30 0.46 -4.35
CA GLN A 78 -9.38 0.40 -2.89
C GLN A 78 -8.63 -0.81 -2.33
N LYS A 79 -8.88 -2.00 -2.89
CA LYS A 79 -8.21 -3.23 -2.45
C LYS A 79 -6.69 -3.17 -2.66
N LEU A 80 -6.22 -2.63 -3.77
CA LEU A 80 -4.79 -2.52 -4.06
C LEU A 80 -4.11 -1.49 -3.15
N CYS A 81 -4.72 -0.32 -2.94
CA CYS A 81 -4.23 0.71 -2.01
C CYS A 81 -4.16 0.16 -0.58
N VAL A 82 -5.23 -0.43 -0.05
CA VAL A 82 -5.23 -0.98 1.30
C VAL A 82 -4.26 -2.16 1.42
N SER A 83 -4.14 -3.01 0.39
CA SER A 83 -3.15 -4.08 0.39
C SER A 83 -1.71 -3.54 0.45
N LEU A 84 -1.42 -2.44 -0.24
CA LEU A 84 -0.10 -1.80 -0.17
C LEU A 84 0.12 -1.17 1.21
N LEU A 85 -0.83 -0.37 1.71
CA LEU A 85 -0.75 0.21 3.06
C LEU A 85 -0.50 -0.87 4.12
N ARG A 86 -1.24 -1.98 4.06
CA ARG A 86 -1.06 -3.14 4.94
C ARG A 86 0.38 -3.68 4.94
N ILE A 87 1.02 -3.75 3.77
CA ILE A 87 2.40 -4.23 3.64
C ILE A 87 3.38 -3.21 4.21
N LEU A 88 3.13 -1.92 3.97
CA LEU A 88 3.98 -0.84 4.47
C LEU A 88 3.86 -0.65 5.98
N SER A 89 2.69 -0.92 6.59
CA SER A 89 2.45 -0.81 8.05
C SER A 89 3.33 -1.70 8.93
N CYS A 90 4.09 -2.65 8.34
CA CYS A 90 5.18 -3.33 9.03
C CYS A 90 6.26 -2.35 9.52
N GLU A 91 6.44 -1.23 8.81
CA GLU A 91 7.41 -0.18 9.14
C GLU A 91 6.73 0.90 10.01
N GLU A 92 7.41 1.33 11.08
CA GLU A 92 6.90 2.33 12.03
C GLU A 92 6.56 3.66 11.37
N GLN A 93 7.43 4.15 10.49
CA GLN A 93 7.22 5.36 9.69
C GLN A 93 5.91 5.31 8.90
N ALA A 94 5.50 4.14 8.40
CA ALA A 94 4.25 4.03 7.67
C ALA A 94 3.05 4.19 8.59
N ARG A 95 3.11 3.63 9.81
CA ARG A 95 2.04 3.76 10.81
C ARG A 95 1.86 5.21 11.23
N GLU A 96 2.97 5.89 11.52
CA GLU A 96 2.97 7.32 11.85
C GLU A 96 2.37 8.17 10.72
N GLN A 97 2.77 7.93 9.46
CA GLN A 97 2.21 8.65 8.32
C GLN A 97 0.72 8.38 8.11
N ILE A 98 0.28 7.12 8.24
CA ILE A 98 -1.14 6.77 8.13
C ILE A 98 -1.94 7.51 9.20
N ARG A 99 -1.42 7.64 10.42
CA ARG A 99 -2.01 8.43 11.50
C ARG A 99 -2.09 9.92 11.14
N ILE A 100 -0.96 10.54 10.78
CA ILE A 100 -0.86 11.97 10.45
C ILE A 100 -1.78 12.37 9.28
N TYR A 101 -2.03 11.47 8.34
CA TYR A 101 -2.88 11.72 7.18
C TYR A 101 -4.34 11.26 7.37
N ASP A 102 -4.83 11.15 8.63
CA ASP A 102 -6.20 10.74 8.97
C ASP A 102 -6.61 9.40 8.31
N GLY A 103 -5.66 8.48 8.17
CA GLY A 103 -5.86 7.22 7.47
C GLY A 103 -6.66 6.19 8.26
N VAL A 104 -6.66 6.25 9.60
CA VAL A 104 -7.44 5.34 10.44
C VAL A 104 -8.95 5.48 10.17
N PRO A 105 -9.56 6.70 10.22
CA PRO A 105 -10.94 6.90 9.80
C PRO A 105 -11.27 6.39 8.39
N VAL A 106 -10.37 6.61 7.43
CA VAL A 106 -10.53 6.14 6.04
C VAL A 106 -10.61 4.62 5.98
N LEU A 107 -9.71 3.93 6.69
CA LEU A 107 -9.68 2.46 6.77
C LEU A 107 -10.92 1.91 7.48
N VAL A 108 -11.33 2.49 8.61
CA VAL A 108 -12.55 2.08 9.34
C VAL A 108 -13.79 2.22 8.46
N GLY A 109 -13.90 3.30 7.68
CA GLY A 109 -15.02 3.50 6.74
C GLY A 109 -15.17 2.36 5.72
N LEU A 110 -14.05 1.78 5.28
CA LEU A 110 -14.05 0.66 4.34
C LEU A 110 -14.57 -0.67 4.92
N LEU A 111 -14.65 -0.82 6.24
CA LEU A 111 -15.24 -2.04 6.85
C LEU A 111 -16.72 -2.21 6.51
N SER A 112 -17.42 -1.12 6.18
CA SER A 112 -18.82 -1.14 5.73
C SER A 112 -19.00 -1.72 4.32
N VAL A 113 -17.94 -1.75 3.50
CA VAL A 113 -17.96 -2.29 2.14
C VAL A 113 -18.06 -3.81 2.20
N ARG A 114 -19.12 -4.38 1.60
CA ARG A 114 -19.39 -5.84 1.58
C ARG A 114 -18.46 -6.60 0.63
N ASN A 115 -17.15 -6.57 0.91
CA ASN A 115 -16.15 -7.34 0.20
C ASN A 115 -15.21 -8.00 1.23
N PRO A 116 -15.29 -9.32 1.44
CA PRO A 116 -14.50 -10.01 2.46
C PRO A 116 -12.99 -9.85 2.28
N ARG A 117 -12.52 -9.77 1.03
CA ARG A 117 -11.08 -9.62 0.77
C ARG A 117 -10.57 -8.24 1.11
N LEU A 118 -11.34 -7.19 0.79
CA LEU A 118 -11.03 -5.83 1.20
C LEU A 118 -11.06 -5.71 2.72
N GLN A 119 -12.12 -6.20 3.37
CA GLN A 119 -12.26 -6.19 4.82
C GLN A 119 -11.08 -6.91 5.51
N TRP A 120 -10.61 -8.02 4.95
CA TRP A 120 -9.40 -8.71 5.45
C TRP A 120 -8.16 -7.81 5.39
N HIS A 121 -7.94 -7.12 4.27
CA HIS A 121 -6.82 -6.19 4.15
C HIS A 121 -6.94 -5.04 5.15
N VAL A 122 -8.14 -4.46 5.29
CA VAL A 122 -8.42 -3.37 6.24
C VAL A 122 -8.17 -3.81 7.68
N ALA A 123 -8.73 -4.95 8.10
CA ALA A 123 -8.58 -5.45 9.45
C ALA A 123 -7.11 -5.71 9.81
N TRP A 124 -6.32 -6.24 8.88
CA TRP A 124 -4.89 -6.47 9.11
C TRP A 124 -4.06 -5.18 9.12
N SER A 125 -4.46 -4.17 8.34
CA SER A 125 -3.85 -2.82 8.45
C SER A 125 -4.14 -2.22 9.81
N LEU A 126 -5.41 -2.22 10.26
CA LEU A 126 -5.80 -1.67 11.55
C LEU A 126 -5.13 -2.41 12.72
N ALA A 127 -5.01 -3.74 12.65
CA ALA A 127 -4.31 -4.53 13.66
C ALA A 127 -2.84 -4.11 13.80
N GLN A 128 -2.12 -3.90 12.68
CA GLN A 128 -0.74 -3.41 12.71
C GLN A 128 -0.63 -1.97 13.22
N LEU A 129 -1.59 -1.11 12.86
CA LEU A 129 -1.64 0.26 13.37
C LEU A 129 -1.84 0.28 14.89
N ALA A 130 -2.65 -0.63 15.43
CA ALA A 130 -2.89 -0.73 16.87
C ALA A 130 -1.67 -1.25 17.68
N GLU A 131 -0.63 -1.79 17.02
CA GLU A 131 0.65 -2.11 17.70
C GLU A 131 1.44 -0.85 18.05
N ASP A 132 1.18 0.27 17.38
CA ASP A 132 1.77 1.56 17.65
C ASP A 132 0.99 2.31 18.73
N VAL A 133 1.68 2.74 19.79
CA VAL A 133 1.03 3.36 20.95
C VAL A 133 0.27 4.63 20.57
N GLU A 134 0.85 5.47 19.71
CA GLU A 134 0.22 6.74 19.31
C GLU A 134 -0.94 6.52 18.34
N THR A 135 -0.85 5.52 17.48
CA THR A 135 -1.92 5.21 16.52
C THR A 135 -3.07 4.45 17.18
N SER A 136 -2.80 3.70 18.26
CA SER A 136 -3.81 2.91 18.98
C SER A 136 -4.87 3.72 19.73
N VAL A 137 -4.65 5.02 19.92
CA VAL A 137 -5.56 5.90 20.68
C VAL A 137 -6.57 6.67 19.82
N GLU A 138 -6.48 6.56 18.48
CA GLU A 138 -7.46 7.10 17.53
C GLU A 138 -8.71 6.21 17.39
#